data_AF-A0A2S2PG87-F1
#
_entry.id   AF-A0A2S2PG87-F1
#
_cell.length_a   1.000
_cell.length_b   1.000
_cell.length_c   1.000
_cell.angle_alpha   90.00
_cell.angle_beta   90.00
_cell.angle_gamma   90.00
#
_symmetry.space_group_name_H-M   'P 1'
#
loop_
_entity.id
_entity.type
_entity.pdbx_description
1 polymer ?
#
loop_
_entity_poly.entity_id
_entity_poly.type
_entity_poly.pdbx_seq_one_letter_code
_entity_poly.pdbx_strand_id
1 'polypeptide(L)'
;PSRSQGTYYISFKKKKKGAPYTLICRDIIKNKSTKNVDPIPFVGGMAMSILMIKNGILMNDPNIIPVNIFGFILNLIYFLVFYFYTADSKPLFSMLTKATLFTGVLWGYSTIEDEKLVEYRFGVILTVLMLILIGSPLFSLFLRLISIFHQHS
;
A
#
# COMPACT_ATOMS: atom_id res chain seq x y z
N PRO A 1 -22.21 28.02 4.19
CA PRO A 1 -21.59 27.61 2.90
C PRO A 1 -20.32 26.73 3.02
N SER A 2 -19.54 26.83 4.10
CA SER A 2 -18.26 26.11 4.29
C SER A 2 -18.38 24.67 4.83
N ARG A 3 -19.51 24.28 5.42
CA ARG A 3 -19.72 22.98 6.09
C ARG A 3 -20.02 21.82 5.11
N SER A 4 -20.66 22.12 3.98
CA SER A 4 -21.00 21.11 2.96
C SER A 4 -19.76 20.63 2.20
N GLN A 5 -18.91 21.56 1.73
CA GLN A 5 -17.67 21.27 1.00
C GLN A 5 -16.77 20.29 1.77
N GLY A 6 -16.47 20.56 3.05
CA GLY A 6 -15.65 19.66 3.88
C GLY A 6 -16.23 18.24 4.00
N THR A 7 -17.55 18.11 4.05
CA THR A 7 -18.23 16.81 4.15
C THR A 7 -18.16 16.04 2.83
N TYR A 8 -18.29 16.73 1.68
CA TYR A 8 -18.07 16.14 0.35
C TYR A 8 -16.62 15.70 0.16
N TYR A 9 -15.62 16.50 0.55
CA TYR A 9 -14.21 16.13 0.47
C TYR A 9 -13.89 14.88 1.30
N ILE A 10 -14.41 14.80 2.53
CA ILE A 10 -14.19 13.64 3.40
C ILE A 10 -14.89 12.39 2.85
N SER A 11 -16.11 12.53 2.32
CA SER A 11 -16.87 11.42 1.70
C SER A 11 -16.22 10.92 0.40
N PHE A 12 -15.66 11.82 -0.41
CA PHE A 12 -14.94 11.48 -1.65
C PHE A 12 -13.60 10.79 -1.37
N LYS A 13 -12.83 11.29 -0.40
CA LYS A 13 -11.58 10.65 0.06
C LYS A 13 -11.86 9.26 0.65
N LYS A 14 -13.00 9.11 1.34
CA LYS A 14 -13.51 7.83 1.84
C LYS A 14 -13.89 6.87 0.70
N LYS A 15 -14.47 7.33 -0.41
CA LYS A 15 -14.88 6.45 -1.54
C LYS A 15 -13.67 5.91 -2.33
N LYS A 16 -12.55 6.62 -2.35
CA LYS A 16 -11.32 6.21 -3.05
C LYS A 16 -10.42 5.22 -2.31
N LYS A 17 -10.56 5.10 -0.98
CA LYS A 17 -9.75 4.18 -0.15
C LYS A 17 -9.93 2.68 -0.45
N GLY A 18 -10.81 2.29 -1.37
CA GLY A 18 -11.03 0.89 -1.79
C GLY A 18 -11.46 0.74 -3.24
N ALA A 19 -11.16 1.71 -4.11
CA ALA A 19 -11.50 1.61 -5.53
C ALA A 19 -10.45 0.74 -6.27
N PRO A 20 -10.86 -0.14 -7.20
CA PRO A 20 -9.93 -0.88 -8.04
C PRO A 20 -8.99 0.06 -8.80
N TYR A 21 -7.73 -0.35 -8.95
CA TYR A 21 -6.65 0.47 -9.52
C TYR A 21 -6.98 1.09 -10.88
N THR A 22 -7.79 0.41 -11.69
CA THR A 22 -8.30 0.90 -12.98
C THR A 22 -9.17 2.15 -12.86
N LEU A 23 -10.00 2.25 -11.82
CA LEU A 23 -10.83 3.43 -11.55
C LEU A 23 -9.99 4.60 -11.02
N ILE A 24 -8.94 4.30 -10.25
CA ILE A 24 -8.01 5.31 -9.75
C ILE A 24 -7.26 5.97 -10.92
N CYS A 25 -6.69 5.18 -11.83
CA CYS A 25 -5.99 5.72 -13.01
C CYS A 25 -6.91 6.51 -13.94
N ARG A 26 -8.11 6.00 -14.21
CA ARG A 26 -9.08 6.71 -15.06
C ARG A 26 -9.43 8.09 -14.47
N ASP A 27 -9.59 8.17 -13.15
CA ASP A 27 -9.85 9.43 -12.47
C ASP A 27 -8.65 10.37 -12.46
N ILE A 28 -7.42 9.87 -12.30
CA ILE A 28 -6.21 10.71 -12.36
C ILE A 28 -6.07 11.32 -13.76
N ILE A 29 -6.23 10.50 -14.81
CA ILE A 29 -6.13 10.92 -16.21
C ILE A 29 -7.24 11.93 -16.54
N LYS A 30 -8.48 11.67 -16.11
CA LYS A 30 -9.64 12.53 -16.40
C LYS A 30 -9.60 13.86 -15.64
N ASN A 31 -9.10 13.87 -14.40
CA ASN A 31 -9.05 15.07 -13.57
C ASN A 31 -7.69 15.81 -13.64
N LYS A 32 -6.70 15.26 -14.36
CA LYS A 32 -5.29 15.74 -14.41
C LYS A 32 -4.73 16.13 -13.03
N SER A 33 -5.16 15.43 -11.98
CA SER A 33 -4.84 15.81 -10.60
C SER A 33 -4.83 14.60 -9.69
N THR A 34 -3.80 14.52 -8.84
CA THR A 34 -3.63 13.48 -7.82
C THR A 34 -4.20 13.86 -6.45
N LYS A 35 -4.84 15.04 -6.30
CA LYS A 35 -5.30 15.60 -5.02
C LYS A 35 -6.10 14.66 -4.10
N ASN A 36 -6.70 13.61 -4.66
CA ASN A 36 -7.56 12.67 -3.95
C ASN A 36 -7.09 11.21 -4.02
N VAL A 37 -5.88 10.95 -4.51
CA VAL A 37 -5.31 9.60 -4.55
C VAL A 37 -4.20 9.52 -3.52
N ASP A 38 -4.25 8.49 -2.69
CA ASP A 38 -3.24 8.22 -1.69
C ASP A 38 -2.08 7.46 -2.37
N PRO A 39 -0.82 7.92 -2.30
CA PRO A 39 0.31 7.20 -2.88
C PRO A 39 0.74 5.98 -2.05
N ILE A 40 0.26 5.87 -0.80
CA ILE A 40 0.64 4.81 0.14
C ILE A 40 0.44 3.39 -0.43
N PRO A 41 -0.67 3.05 -1.10
CA PRO A 41 -0.89 1.71 -1.64
C PRO A 41 0.13 1.30 -2.71
N PHE A 42 0.64 2.24 -3.52
CA PHE A 42 1.63 1.93 -4.56
C PHE A 42 3.01 1.67 -3.95
N VAL A 43 3.45 2.58 -3.07
CA VAL A 43 4.75 2.47 -2.41
C VAL A 43 4.78 1.30 -1.44
N GLY A 44 3.71 1.11 -0.66
CA GLY A 44 3.55 -0.04 0.22
C GLY A 44 3.46 -1.36 -0.54
N GLY A 45 2.77 -1.38 -1.69
CA GLY A 45 2.72 -2.54 -2.58
C GLY A 45 4.09 -2.93 -3.11
N MET A 46 4.88 -1.95 -3.62
CA MET A 46 6.26 -2.19 -4.03
C MET A 46 7.12 -2.75 -2.90
N ALA A 47 7.03 -2.14 -1.71
CA ALA A 47 7.77 -2.59 -0.53
C ALA A 47 7.42 -4.02 -0.12
N MET A 48 6.13 -4.35 -0.09
CA MET A 48 5.64 -5.68 0.26
C MET A 48 6.05 -6.73 -0.77
N SER A 49 5.99 -6.41 -2.07
CA SER A 49 6.43 -7.32 -3.14
C SER A 49 7.91 -7.67 -3.01
N ILE A 50 8.78 -6.71 -2.68
CA ILE A 50 10.21 -6.97 -2.45
C ILE A 50 10.41 -7.94 -1.28
N LEU A 51 9.73 -7.70 -0.15
CA LEU A 51 9.84 -8.57 1.02
C LEU A 51 9.30 -9.98 0.76
N MET A 52 8.22 -10.10 -0.01
CA MET A 52 7.67 -11.40 -0.41
C MET A 52 8.57 -12.14 -1.39
N ILE A 53 9.27 -11.45 -2.29
CA ILE A 53 10.31 -12.07 -3.12
C ILE A 53 11.41 -12.65 -2.23
N LYS A 54 11.89 -11.89 -1.22
CA LYS A 54 12.88 -12.42 -0.27
C LYS A 54 12.37 -13.66 0.45
N ASN A 55 11.12 -13.64 0.88
CA ASN A 55 10.50 -14.78 1.54
C ASN A 55 10.41 -16.00 0.61
N GLY A 56 10.03 -15.81 -0.66
CA GLY A 56 10.02 -16.88 -1.66
C GLY A 56 11.42 -17.48 -1.89
N ILE A 57 12.47 -16.65 -1.87
CA ILE A 57 13.86 -17.11 -1.93
C ILE A 57 14.22 -17.93 -0.69
N LEU A 58 13.87 -17.47 0.52
CA LEU A 58 14.16 -18.19 1.78
C LEU A 58 13.43 -19.53 1.86
N MET A 59 12.16 -19.58 1.45
CA MET A 59 11.34 -20.80 1.42
C MET A 59 11.67 -21.73 0.25
N ASN A 60 12.53 -21.29 -0.68
CA ASN A 60 12.80 -21.97 -1.94
C ASN A 60 11.51 -22.33 -2.72
N ASP A 61 10.49 -21.45 -2.64
CA ASP A 61 9.21 -21.61 -3.35
C ASP A 61 9.21 -20.77 -4.64
N PRO A 62 9.37 -21.42 -5.81
CA PRO A 62 9.47 -20.72 -7.09
C PRO A 62 8.16 -20.06 -7.53
N ASN A 63 7.03 -20.30 -6.86
CA ASN A 63 5.75 -19.69 -7.22
C ASN A 63 5.59 -18.29 -6.62
N ILE A 64 6.17 -18.04 -5.44
CA ILE A 64 6.04 -16.75 -4.73
C ILE A 64 6.77 -15.63 -5.49
N ILE A 65 7.94 -15.95 -6.05
CA ILE A 65 8.82 -14.99 -6.72
C ILE A 65 8.15 -14.32 -7.93
N PRO A 66 7.71 -15.05 -8.99
CA PRO A 66 7.16 -14.44 -10.19
C PRO A 66 5.89 -13.63 -9.89
N VAL A 67 5.00 -14.14 -9.03
CA VAL A 67 3.77 -13.44 -8.63
C VAL A 67 4.08 -12.07 -8.03
N ASN A 68 5.10 -11.99 -7.17
CA ASN A 68 5.51 -10.73 -6.55
C ASN A 68 6.35 -9.84 -7.46
N ILE A 69 7.06 -10.39 -8.46
CA ILE A 69 7.69 -9.58 -9.53
C ILE A 69 6.62 -8.86 -10.34
N PHE A 70 5.57 -9.56 -10.79
CA PHE A 70 4.44 -8.93 -11.48
C PHE A 70 3.76 -7.89 -10.59
N GLY A 71 3.56 -8.20 -9.30
CA GLY A 71 3.02 -7.26 -8.32
C GLY A 71 3.87 -5.99 -8.19
N PHE A 72 5.20 -6.13 -8.14
CA PHE A 72 6.12 -4.99 -8.09
C PHE A 72 6.04 -4.13 -9.34
N ILE A 73 6.12 -4.74 -10.54
CA ILE A 73 6.04 -4.04 -11.82
C ILE A 73 4.73 -3.25 -11.93
N LEU A 74 3.61 -3.88 -11.55
CA LEU A 74 2.31 -3.25 -11.60
C LEU A 74 2.24 -2.03 -10.67
N ASN A 75 2.69 -2.17 -9.42
CA ASN A 75 2.74 -1.05 -8.47
C ASN A 75 3.69 0.06 -8.92
N LEU A 76 4.81 -0.28 -9.57
CA LEU A 76 5.75 0.68 -10.15
C LEU A 76 5.10 1.47 -11.29
N ILE A 77 4.39 0.81 -12.21
CA ILE A 77 3.66 1.50 -13.29
C ILE A 77 2.65 2.49 -12.69
N TYR A 78 1.87 2.06 -11.69
CA TYR A 78 0.92 2.95 -11.02
C TYR A 78 1.58 4.11 -10.30
N PHE A 79 2.72 3.87 -9.65
CA PHE A 79 3.52 4.91 -9.01
C PHE A 79 4.05 5.92 -10.03
N LEU A 80 4.56 5.48 -11.18
CA LEU A 80 5.06 6.36 -12.24
C LEU A 80 3.94 7.24 -12.79
N VAL A 81 2.77 6.66 -13.07
CA VAL A 81 1.59 7.43 -13.49
C VAL A 81 1.24 8.46 -12.41
N PHE A 82 1.18 8.07 -11.14
CA PHE A 82 0.93 9.02 -10.04
C PHE A 82 1.98 10.15 -9.99
N TYR A 83 3.26 9.81 -10.15
CA TYR A 83 4.37 10.75 -10.13
C TYR A 83 4.27 11.80 -11.24
N PHE A 84 3.90 11.40 -12.47
CA PHE A 84 3.76 12.34 -13.59
C PHE A 84 2.65 13.38 -13.39
N TYR A 85 1.58 13.04 -12.65
CA TYR A 85 0.43 13.92 -12.44
C TYR A 85 0.44 14.62 -11.07
N THR A 86 1.44 14.38 -10.22
CA THR A 86 1.53 15.05 -8.92
C THR A 86 2.12 16.45 -9.05
N ALA A 87 1.53 17.42 -8.36
CA ALA A 87 2.03 18.80 -8.34
C ALA A 87 3.21 18.99 -7.38
N ASP A 88 3.32 18.14 -6.35
CA ASP A 88 4.44 18.14 -5.40
C ASP A 88 4.97 16.71 -5.22
N SER A 89 6.23 16.52 -5.59
CA SER A 89 6.93 15.24 -5.54
C SER A 89 7.75 15.05 -4.27
N LYS A 90 8.02 16.12 -3.50
CA LYS A 90 8.82 16.05 -2.26
C LYS A 90 8.26 15.07 -1.22
N PRO A 91 6.95 15.10 -0.88
CA PRO A 91 6.39 14.14 0.07
C PRO A 91 6.44 12.71 -0.48
N LEU A 92 6.38 12.55 -1.80
CA LEU A 92 6.46 11.26 -2.47
C LEU A 92 7.87 10.64 -2.35
N PHE A 93 8.91 11.46 -2.60
CA PHE A 93 10.29 11.04 -2.40
C PHE A 93 10.57 10.69 -0.95
N SER A 94 10.12 11.52 0.01
CA SER A 94 10.29 11.20 1.44
C SER A 94 9.61 9.88 1.80
N MET A 95 8.43 9.61 1.27
CA MET A 95 7.73 8.35 1.48
C MET A 95 8.49 7.17 0.87
N LEU A 96 8.96 7.30 -0.38
CA LEU A 96 9.73 6.28 -1.06
C LEU A 96 11.02 5.97 -0.31
N THR A 97 11.77 6.98 0.14
CA THR A 97 12.98 6.81 0.94
C THR A 97 12.69 6.05 2.24
N LYS A 98 11.62 6.39 2.97
CA LYS A 98 11.23 5.66 4.19
C LYS A 98 10.88 4.20 3.90
N ALA A 99 10.13 3.94 2.84
CA ALA A 99 9.76 2.59 2.44
C ALA A 99 10.99 1.76 2.04
N THR A 100 11.90 2.33 1.24
CA THR A 100 13.16 1.67 0.85
C THR A 100 14.07 1.41 2.03
N LEU A 101 14.18 2.34 2.99
CA LEU A 101 14.95 2.12 4.21
C LEU A 101 14.32 0.99 5.04
N PHE A 102 13.00 1.02 5.22
CA PHE A 102 12.29 -0.02 5.96
C PHE A 102 12.47 -1.42 5.34
N THR A 103 12.28 -1.54 4.02
CA THR A 103 12.48 -2.81 3.32
C THR A 103 13.94 -3.25 3.32
N GLY A 104 14.88 -2.32 3.14
CA GLY A 104 16.31 -2.58 3.19
C GLY A 104 16.77 -3.11 4.55
N VAL A 105 16.25 -2.57 5.65
CA VAL A 105 16.53 -3.06 7.01
C VAL A 105 16.03 -4.49 7.19
N LEU A 106 14.80 -4.80 6.79
CA LEU A 106 14.25 -6.15 6.90
C LEU A 106 14.98 -7.15 5.99
N TRP A 107 15.33 -6.73 4.77
CA TRP A 107 16.15 -7.54 3.88
C TRP A 107 17.52 -7.81 4.50
N GLY A 108 18.21 -6.78 4.99
CA GLY A 108 19.51 -6.92 5.66
C GLY A 108 19.44 -7.83 6.89
N TYR A 109 18.41 -7.67 7.73
CA TYR A 109 18.13 -8.57 8.85
C TYR A 109 18.09 -10.04 8.40
N SER A 110 17.36 -10.34 7.33
CA SER A 110 17.26 -11.70 6.78
C SER A 110 18.54 -12.25 6.13
N THR A 111 19.59 -11.42 5.99
CA THR A 111 20.90 -11.88 5.51
C THR A 111 21.90 -12.15 6.64
N ILE A 112 21.61 -11.64 7.85
CA ILE A 112 22.49 -11.75 9.02
C ILE A 112 21.97 -12.84 9.98
N GLU A 113 20.66 -13.06 9.99
CA GLU A 113 19.99 -14.07 10.84
C GLU A 113 20.43 -15.50 10.50
N ASP A 114 20.36 -16.39 11.50
CA ASP A 114 20.69 -17.82 11.36
C ASP A 114 19.82 -18.48 10.29
N GLU A 115 20.47 -19.17 9.33
CA GLU A 115 19.82 -19.85 8.21
C GLU A 115 18.71 -20.83 8.63
N LYS A 116 18.83 -21.43 9.83
CA LYS A 116 17.82 -22.37 10.34
C LYS A 116 16.58 -21.69 10.91
N LEU A 117 16.69 -20.41 11.29
CA LEU A 117 15.62 -19.67 11.98
C LEU A 117 15.05 -18.55 11.11
N VAL A 118 15.81 -18.07 10.12
CA VAL A 118 15.46 -16.91 9.32
C VAL A 118 14.17 -17.10 8.55
N GLU A 119 13.93 -18.29 7.98
CA GLU A 119 12.70 -18.58 7.25
C GLU A 119 11.46 -18.38 8.13
N TYR A 120 11.45 -18.99 9.33
CA TYR A 120 10.35 -18.88 10.28
C TYR A 120 10.18 -17.47 10.83
N ARG A 121 11.26 -16.84 11.32
CA ARG A 121 11.22 -15.51 11.93
C ARG A 121 10.80 -14.44 10.92
N PHE A 122 11.37 -14.50 9.72
CA PHE A 122 11.02 -13.58 8.65
C PHE A 122 9.57 -13.79 8.19
N GLY A 123 9.13 -15.04 8.03
CA GLY A 123 7.75 -15.38 7.72
C GLY A 123 6.76 -14.78 8.73
N VAL A 124 7.02 -14.91 10.04
CA VAL A 124 6.19 -14.30 11.10
C VAL A 124 6.13 -12.77 10.99
N ILE A 125 7.26 -12.11 10.75
CA ILE A 125 7.30 -10.66 10.54
C ILE A 125 6.39 -10.27 9.36
N LEU A 126 6.48 -11.00 8.24
CA LEU A 126 5.66 -10.72 7.07
C LEU A 126 4.18 -10.99 7.30
N THR A 127 3.83 -12.05 8.04
CA THR A 127 2.44 -12.32 8.42
C THR A 127 1.85 -11.18 9.25
N VAL A 128 2.59 -10.69 10.25
CA VAL A 128 2.17 -9.53 11.07
C VAL A 128 1.98 -8.29 10.20
N LEU A 129 2.92 -8.02 9.29
CA LEU A 129 2.80 -6.90 8.34
C LEU A 129 1.56 -7.03 7.47
N MET A 130 1.29 -8.21 6.91
CA MET A 130 0.08 -8.46 6.12
C MET A 130 -1.20 -8.27 6.93
N LEU A 131 -1.24 -8.73 8.18
CA LEU A 131 -2.40 -8.55 9.06
C LEU A 131 -2.67 -7.07 9.34
N ILE A 132 -1.63 -6.25 9.52
CA ILE A 132 -1.77 -4.80 9.67
C ILE A 132 -2.30 -4.17 8.37
N LEU A 133 -1.75 -4.57 7.22
CA LEU A 133 -2.15 -4.08 5.89
C LEU A 133 -3.61 -4.40 5.58
N ILE A 134 -4.07 -5.62 5.87
CA ILE A 134 -5.46 -6.08 5.68
C ILE A 134 -6.38 -5.48 6.77
N GLY A 135 -5.87 -5.28 7.99
CA GLY A 135 -6.61 -4.68 9.10
C GLY A 135 -7.01 -3.22 8.86
N SER A 136 -6.17 -2.44 8.18
CA SER A 136 -6.45 -1.02 7.87
C SER A 136 -7.77 -0.80 7.09
N PRO A 137 -8.00 -1.46 5.92
CA PRO A 137 -9.27 -1.34 5.21
C PRO A 137 -10.43 -1.97 5.99
N LEU A 138 -10.26 -3.12 6.65
CA LEU A 138 -11.31 -3.79 7.44
C LEU A 138 -11.81 -2.92 8.59
N PHE A 139 -10.91 -2.35 9.38
CA PHE A 139 -11.25 -1.46 10.50
C PHE A 139 -11.97 -0.21 9.99
N SER A 140 -11.57 0.30 8.83
CA SER A 140 -12.24 1.46 8.21
C SER A 140 -13.67 1.15 7.75
N LEU A 141 -13.97 -0.09 7.38
CA LEU A 141 -15.33 -0.55 7.05
C LEU A 141 -16.16 -0.74 8.32
N PHE A 142 -15.59 -1.39 9.33
CA PHE A 142 -16.26 -1.62 10.62
C PHE A 142 -16.70 -0.30 11.28
N LEU A 143 -15.80 0.68 11.38
CA LEU A 143 -16.12 2.01 11.93
C LEU A 143 -17.22 2.73 11.12
N ARG A 144 -17.27 2.52 9.79
CA ARG A 144 -18.33 3.09 8.97
C ARG A 144 -19.68 2.44 9.25
N LEU A 145 -19.72 1.12 9.41
CA LEU A 145 -20.96 0.42 9.73
C LEU A 145 -21.53 0.93 11.06
N ILE A 146 -20.70 1.06 12.10
CA ILE A 146 -21.12 1.65 13.39
C ILE A 146 -21.70 3.05 13.19
N SER A 147 -21.04 3.91 12.39
CA SER A 147 -21.55 5.27 12.15
C SER A 147 -22.89 5.30 11.42
N ILE A 148 -23.16 4.34 10.54
CA ILE A 148 -24.44 4.22 9.83
C ILE A 148 -25.54 3.75 10.79
N PHE A 149 -25.24 2.75 11.63
CA PHE A 149 -26.18 2.30 12.66
C PHE A 149 -26.53 3.41 13.65
N HIS A 150 -25.54 4.20 14.10
CA HIS A 150 -25.78 5.31 15.00
C HIS A 150 -26.58 6.46 14.35
N GLN A 151 -26.54 6.62 13.03
CA GLN A 151 -27.32 7.64 12.31
C GLN A 151 -28.77 7.21 12.05
N HIS A 152 -29.08 5.92 12.20
CA HIS A 152 -30.42 5.33 11.98
C HIS A 152 -31.08 4.78 13.28
N SER A 153 -30.46 4.99 14.45
CA SER A 153 -31.03 4.76 15.79
C SER A 153 -31.39 6.06 16.48
#